data_AF-A0A7D9LMN8-F1
#
_entry.id   AF-A0A7D9LMN8-F1
#
_cell.length_a   1.000
_cell.length_b   1.000
_cell.length_c   1.000
_cell.angle_alpha   90.00
_cell.angle_beta   90.00
_cell.angle_gamma   90.00
#
_symmetry.space_group_name_H-M   'P 1'
#
loop_
_entity.id
_entity.type
_entity.pdbx_description
1 polymer ?
#
loop_
_entity_poly.entity_id
_entity_poly.type
_entity_poly.pdbx_seq_one_letter_code
_entity_poly.pdbx_strand_id
1 'polypeptide(L)'
;MVVLLGVFTKPKDDLYAVEGNISILHEDEMYYHVGIFIWSLNLIGIILGEFVNRKLGKLRNEIEETELSFHMRPPREDPFQTGTKMEEKNDHLDTLSRVQISSLLENNNRLVANGLAWSYYFGYLKIILPKLHERIAESEWKDKLSSNKLFILMPRDCWAFGKLSDEAEDGKIQLVEDGVIEFEAERAGISKRSYRNNVYEIKIDGCEPLQVLAQYATPLCSMYDMSHSAEANLSVEDRDEQAKLFVRTLEAILRNPSVPEVRNKYDMKENSSLDSLDGIDLRRLVIILLILLPSNPVPREVRNICKDLDKNHGLDTLSRVHISSLMENNHRLANGLAWSYYFDYLKIILPELRKRIAESEWKDKLSSNKLFILMPRDCWAYGKLSEEAEDGKIELAEGGEIGFDVTRAGIDKRVYRNNVYKITVDDCEPLQVLAEYATPLCSMYDMSSSAEANLSVEDRDEEAKLFVRTLEAILRNPGVPEVRNRYDMKENSSLDSLDGI
;
A
#
# COMPACT_ATOMS: atom_id res chain seq x y z
N MET A 1 -26.90 -26.25 -30.27
CA MET A 1 -27.79 -25.57 -31.22
C MET A 1 -27.20 -24.17 -31.45
N VAL A 2 -26.01 -24.04 -32.04
CA VAL A 2 -25.68 -23.97 -33.48
C VAL A 2 -26.71 -23.19 -34.30
N VAL A 3 -26.21 -22.12 -34.94
CA VAL A 3 -26.75 -21.27 -36.02
C VAL A 3 -27.69 -20.12 -35.62
N LEU A 4 -27.13 -18.91 -35.50
CA LEU A 4 -27.37 -17.79 -36.44
C LEU A 4 -26.41 -16.63 -36.14
N LEU A 5 -25.49 -16.40 -37.08
CA LEU A 5 -24.53 -15.30 -37.18
C LEU A 5 -24.88 -14.49 -38.44
N GLY A 6 -24.63 -13.18 -38.40
CA GLY A 6 -24.67 -12.25 -39.54
C GLY A 6 -25.93 -11.38 -39.51
N VAL A 7 -25.91 -10.06 -39.71
CA VAL A 7 -25.00 -9.13 -40.39
C VAL A 7 -25.34 -7.75 -39.76
N PHE A 8 -24.43 -6.88 -39.33
CA PHE A 8 -23.81 -5.84 -40.15
C PHE A 8 -22.72 -5.12 -39.33
N THR A 9 -21.54 -5.02 -39.93
CA THR A 9 -20.46 -4.13 -39.51
C THR A 9 -20.51 -2.83 -40.32
N LYS A 10 -20.22 -1.75 -39.61
CA LYS A 10 -19.54 -0.49 -39.99
C LYS A 10 -20.33 0.77 -40.44
N PRO A 11 -19.73 1.96 -40.19
CA PRO A 11 -20.40 3.25 -40.03
C PRO A 11 -20.17 4.20 -41.23
N LYS A 12 -21.01 5.25 -41.35
CA LYS A 12 -20.64 6.65 -41.62
C LYS A 12 -21.87 7.53 -41.89
N ASP A 13 -21.81 8.72 -41.29
CA ASP A 13 -22.18 10.06 -41.78
C ASP A 13 -23.55 10.33 -42.44
N ASP A 14 -24.13 11.41 -41.92
CA ASP A 14 -25.11 12.35 -42.49
C ASP A 14 -26.62 12.09 -42.45
N LEU A 15 -27.27 13.08 -41.83
CA LEU A 15 -28.68 13.46 -41.86
C LEU A 15 -29.35 13.20 -43.22
N TYR A 16 -30.60 12.74 -43.20
CA TYR A 16 -31.74 13.47 -43.78
C TYR A 16 -33.05 12.98 -43.12
N ALA A 17 -33.88 13.94 -42.72
CA ALA A 17 -35.24 13.74 -42.28
C ALA A 17 -36.15 13.33 -43.46
N VAL A 18 -37.04 12.37 -43.24
CA VAL A 18 -38.25 12.18 -44.07
C VAL A 18 -39.41 11.84 -43.15
N GLU A 19 -40.45 12.67 -43.24
CA GLU A 19 -41.76 12.54 -42.61
C GLU A 19 -42.42 11.20 -42.96
N GLY A 20 -43.02 10.57 -41.94
CA GLY A 20 -43.87 9.39 -42.13
C GLY A 20 -44.92 9.31 -41.03
N ASN A 21 -46.14 9.75 -41.34
CA ASN A 21 -47.35 9.40 -40.59
C ASN A 21 -47.49 7.87 -40.53
N ILE A 22 -47.30 7.29 -39.34
CA ILE A 22 -47.80 5.96 -39.02
C ILE A 22 -48.67 6.08 -37.76
N SER A 23 -49.89 5.59 -37.96
CA SER A 23 -51.00 5.53 -37.04
C SER A 23 -50.64 4.89 -35.70
N ILE A 24 -51.07 5.60 -34.65
CA ILE A 24 -51.17 5.26 -33.24
C ILE A 24 -51.31 3.74 -32.97
N LEU A 25 -50.25 3.15 -32.40
CA LEU A 25 -50.38 2.07 -31.43
C LEU A 25 -50.14 2.70 -30.06
N HIS A 26 -51.08 2.50 -29.13
CA HIS A 26 -51.03 3.06 -27.78
C HIS A 26 -49.73 2.65 -27.07
N GLU A 27 -49.03 3.62 -26.48
CA GLU A 27 -47.75 3.43 -25.76
C GLU A 27 -47.83 2.30 -24.71
N ASP A 28 -49.01 2.07 -24.12
CA ASP A 28 -49.20 1.09 -23.04
C ASP A 28 -49.04 -0.39 -23.47
N GLU A 29 -49.27 -0.76 -24.73
CA GLU A 29 -49.08 -2.15 -25.19
C GLU A 29 -47.61 -2.49 -25.47
N MET A 30 -46.81 -1.49 -25.88
CA MET A 30 -45.38 -1.72 -26.17
C MET A 30 -44.57 -1.96 -24.89
N TYR A 31 -44.93 -1.29 -23.79
CA TYR A 31 -44.33 -1.54 -22.47
C TYR A 31 -44.65 -2.93 -21.92
N TYR A 32 -45.85 -3.47 -22.19
CA TYR A 32 -46.21 -4.82 -21.77
C TYR A 32 -45.39 -5.89 -22.50
N HIS A 33 -45.17 -5.75 -23.81
CA HIS A 33 -44.40 -6.73 -24.57
C HIS A 33 -42.89 -6.67 -24.29
N VAL A 34 -42.33 -5.47 -24.08
CA VAL A 34 -40.92 -5.32 -23.66
C VAL A 34 -40.72 -5.82 -22.23
N GLY A 35 -41.69 -5.57 -21.34
CA GLY A 35 -41.67 -6.09 -19.96
C GLY A 35 -41.67 -7.63 -19.91
N ILE A 36 -42.55 -8.27 -20.67
CA ILE A 36 -42.62 -9.75 -20.76
C ILE A 36 -41.32 -10.33 -21.35
N PHE A 37 -40.70 -9.65 -22.32
CA PHE A 37 -39.44 -10.07 -22.92
C PHE A 37 -38.25 -9.98 -21.95
N ILE A 38 -38.15 -8.90 -21.17
CA ILE A 38 -37.10 -8.73 -20.15
C ILE A 38 -37.27 -9.74 -19.01
N TRP A 39 -38.51 -9.98 -18.57
CA TRP A 39 -38.79 -10.97 -17.53
C TRP A 39 -38.46 -12.40 -17.96
N SER A 40 -38.70 -12.75 -19.23
CA SER A 40 -38.36 -14.06 -19.76
C SER A 40 -36.84 -14.26 -19.92
N LEU A 41 -36.08 -13.22 -20.28
CA LEU A 41 -34.61 -13.28 -20.29
C LEU A 41 -34.01 -13.45 -18.89
N ASN A 42 -34.55 -12.76 -17.88
CA ASN A 42 -34.12 -12.94 -16.49
C ASN A 42 -34.42 -14.35 -15.96
N LEU A 43 -35.60 -14.90 -16.28
CA LEU A 43 -35.96 -16.27 -15.90
C LEU A 43 -35.05 -17.31 -16.55
N ILE A 44 -34.71 -17.13 -17.83
CA ILE A 44 -33.74 -17.98 -18.53
C ILE A 44 -32.35 -17.89 -17.88
N GLY A 45 -31.91 -16.68 -17.50
CA GLY A 45 -30.65 -16.47 -16.77
C GLY A 45 -30.59 -17.19 -15.42
N ILE A 46 -31.69 -17.18 -14.65
CA ILE A 46 -31.79 -17.89 -13.37
C ILE A 46 -31.73 -19.41 -13.57
N ILE A 47 -32.44 -19.93 -14.57
CA ILE A 47 -32.45 -21.38 -14.87
C ILE A 47 -31.06 -21.84 -15.36
N LEU A 48 -30.39 -21.05 -16.21
CA LEU A 48 -29.01 -21.31 -16.64
C LEU A 48 -28.03 -21.22 -15.46
N GLY A 49 -28.21 -20.25 -14.58
CA GLY A 49 -27.42 -20.10 -13.35
C GLY A 49 -27.53 -21.34 -12.45
N GLU A 50 -28.75 -21.82 -12.17
CA GLU A 50 -28.94 -23.05 -11.41
C GLU A 50 -28.36 -24.29 -12.11
N PHE A 51 -28.50 -24.39 -13.44
CA PHE A 51 -27.96 -25.51 -14.20
C PHE A 51 -26.44 -25.57 -14.15
N VAL A 52 -25.77 -24.41 -14.31
CA VAL A 52 -24.32 -24.29 -14.18
C VAL A 52 -23.88 -24.62 -12.75
N ASN A 53 -24.60 -24.12 -11.74
CA ASN A 53 -24.26 -24.39 -10.33
C ASN A 53 -24.42 -25.88 -9.97
N ARG A 54 -25.45 -26.56 -10.49
CA ARG A 54 -25.62 -28.02 -10.31
C ARG A 54 -24.54 -28.83 -11.03
N LYS A 55 -24.06 -28.38 -12.20
CA LYS A 55 -22.95 -29.03 -12.90
C LYS A 55 -21.61 -28.82 -12.19
N LEU A 56 -21.34 -27.61 -11.70
CA LEU A 56 -20.13 -27.31 -10.93
C LEU A 56 -20.12 -28.03 -9.58
N GLY A 57 -21.27 -28.16 -8.92
CA GLY A 57 -21.40 -28.96 -7.68
C GLY A 57 -21.10 -30.45 -7.89
N LYS A 58 -21.53 -31.04 -9.02
CA LYS A 58 -21.16 -32.42 -9.37
C LYS A 58 -19.66 -32.58 -9.65
N LEU A 59 -19.06 -31.62 -10.35
CA LEU A 59 -17.62 -31.65 -10.64
C LEU A 59 -16.77 -31.51 -9.37
N ARG A 60 -17.23 -30.71 -8.40
CA ARG A 60 -16.59 -30.55 -7.10
C ARG A 60 -16.62 -31.83 -6.27
N ASN A 61 -17.73 -32.55 -6.27
CA ASN A 61 -17.85 -33.82 -5.54
C ASN A 61 -17.01 -34.94 -6.17
N GLU A 62 -16.87 -34.96 -7.51
CA GLU A 62 -16.00 -35.92 -8.20
C GLU A 62 -14.50 -35.66 -7.93
N ILE A 63 -14.10 -34.40 -7.71
CA ILE A 63 -12.73 -34.04 -7.33
C ILE A 63 -12.44 -34.44 -5.87
N GLU A 64 -13.37 -34.20 -4.95
CA GLU A 64 -13.22 -34.58 -3.53
C GLU A 64 -13.21 -36.12 -3.33
N GLU A 65 -13.95 -36.90 -4.13
CA GLU A 65 -13.88 -38.37 -4.09
C GLU A 65 -12.57 -38.94 -4.66
N THR A 66 -11.92 -38.22 -5.59
CA THR A 66 -10.65 -38.65 -6.18
C THR A 66 -9.47 -38.40 -5.23
N GLU A 67 -9.49 -37.30 -4.46
CA GLU A 67 -8.45 -36.96 -3.49
C GLU A 67 -8.45 -37.84 -2.23
N LEU A 68 -9.62 -38.34 -1.78
CA LEU A 68 -9.69 -39.25 -0.62
C LEU A 68 -9.18 -40.67 -0.89
N SER A 69 -9.01 -41.08 -2.16
CA SER A 69 -8.56 -42.43 -2.53
C SER A 69 -7.03 -42.59 -2.59
N PHE A 70 -6.26 -41.50 -2.51
CA PHE A 70 -4.82 -41.50 -2.82
C PHE A 70 -3.88 -41.55 -1.61
N HIS A 71 -4.38 -41.60 -0.38
CA HIS A 71 -3.54 -41.64 0.85
C HIS A 71 -3.60 -42.99 1.55
N MET A 72 -2.96 -44.03 0.99
CA MET A 72 -2.33 -45.12 1.77
C MET A 72 -1.43 -46.00 0.88
N ARG A 73 -0.11 -45.71 0.87
CA ARG A 73 1.02 -46.68 0.83
C ARG A 73 2.35 -45.93 0.76
N PRO A 74 3.38 -46.32 1.55
CA PRO A 74 4.71 -45.72 1.44
C PRO A 74 5.46 -46.31 0.23
N PRO A 75 6.31 -45.55 -0.49
CA PRO A 75 7.05 -46.08 -1.62
C PRO A 75 8.27 -46.88 -1.14
N ARG A 76 8.48 -48.04 -1.78
CA ARG A 76 9.75 -48.77 -1.78
C ARG A 76 10.73 -48.10 -2.76
N GLU A 77 12.00 -48.06 -2.39
CA GLU A 77 13.11 -47.71 -3.27
C GLU A 77 13.36 -48.82 -4.31
N ASP A 78 13.52 -48.43 -5.57
CA ASP A 78 14.50 -49.01 -6.53
C ASP A 78 14.56 -48.18 -7.84
N PRO A 79 15.63 -48.31 -8.65
CA PRO A 79 16.33 -47.16 -9.22
C PRO A 79 16.06 -46.88 -10.71
N PHE A 80 16.38 -45.65 -11.11
CA PHE A 80 16.71 -45.19 -12.47
C PHE A 80 15.74 -45.57 -13.60
N GLN A 81 14.96 -44.60 -14.10
CA GLN A 81 14.71 -44.47 -15.53
C GLN A 81 14.47 -43.01 -15.94
N THR A 82 15.18 -42.64 -17.00
CA THR A 82 15.30 -41.32 -17.62
C THR A 82 14.07 -40.90 -18.43
N GLY A 83 13.71 -39.62 -18.30
CA GLY A 83 13.26 -38.76 -19.40
C GLY A 83 11.84 -38.91 -19.93
N THR A 84 10.95 -37.97 -19.58
CA THR A 84 10.15 -37.22 -20.57
C THR A 84 9.57 -35.95 -19.94
N LYS A 85 9.56 -34.89 -20.74
CA LYS A 85 9.25 -33.49 -20.41
C LYS A 85 7.82 -33.29 -19.89
N MET A 86 7.69 -32.49 -18.82
CA MET A 86 6.52 -31.62 -18.59
C MET A 86 6.96 -30.17 -18.85
N GLU A 87 7.03 -29.80 -20.14
CA GLU A 87 7.08 -28.43 -20.63
C GLU A 87 5.75 -28.17 -21.33
N GLU A 88 4.69 -27.85 -20.59
CA GLU A 88 3.42 -27.44 -21.19
C GLU A 88 2.59 -26.63 -20.18
N LYS A 89 3.12 -25.45 -19.79
CA LYS A 89 2.30 -24.38 -19.19
C LYS A 89 2.92 -22.96 -19.17
N ASN A 90 4.14 -22.76 -19.67
CA ASN A 90 4.80 -21.43 -19.71
C ASN A 90 4.76 -20.74 -21.09
N ASP A 91 4.24 -21.38 -22.14
CA ASP A 91 4.41 -20.92 -23.53
C ASP A 91 3.52 -19.73 -23.96
N HIS A 92 2.58 -19.30 -23.12
CA HIS A 92 1.67 -18.20 -23.46
C HIS A 92 2.18 -16.80 -23.11
N LEU A 93 3.25 -16.67 -22.30
CA LEU A 93 3.81 -15.37 -21.94
C LEU A 93 4.80 -14.85 -23.00
N ASP A 94 5.47 -15.75 -23.72
CA ASP A 94 6.52 -15.44 -24.70
C ASP A 94 6.01 -14.89 -26.04
N THR A 95 4.69 -14.82 -26.23
CA THR A 95 4.04 -14.27 -27.44
C THR A 95 3.41 -12.90 -27.24
N LEU A 96 3.45 -12.36 -26.02
CA LEU A 96 2.84 -11.07 -25.67
C LEU A 96 3.84 -9.93 -25.85
N SER A 97 3.36 -8.81 -26.42
CA SER A 97 4.18 -7.60 -26.49
C SER A 97 4.49 -7.07 -25.08
N ARG A 98 5.60 -6.35 -24.94
CA ARG A 98 6.02 -5.71 -23.67
C ARG A 98 4.90 -4.89 -23.01
N VAL A 99 4.09 -4.20 -23.80
CA VAL A 99 2.94 -3.41 -23.32
C VAL A 99 1.85 -4.31 -22.74
N GLN A 100 1.58 -5.45 -23.37
CA GLN A 100 0.60 -6.42 -22.88
C GLN A 100 1.08 -7.10 -21.60
N ILE A 101 2.37 -7.42 -21.49
CA ILE A 101 2.96 -7.97 -20.25
C ILE A 101 2.88 -6.94 -19.13
N SER A 102 3.23 -5.67 -19.38
CA SER A 102 3.10 -4.57 -18.40
C SER A 102 1.65 -4.42 -17.95
N SER A 103 0.70 -4.37 -18.89
CA SER A 103 -0.72 -4.26 -18.58
C SER A 103 -1.24 -5.46 -17.78
N LEU A 104 -0.81 -6.69 -18.09
CA LEU A 104 -1.20 -7.88 -17.33
C LEU A 104 -0.61 -7.88 -15.91
N LEU A 105 0.63 -7.43 -15.74
CA LEU A 105 1.27 -7.32 -14.43
C LEU A 105 0.64 -6.20 -13.59
N GLU A 106 0.27 -5.08 -14.21
CA GLU A 106 -0.47 -3.97 -13.58
C GLU A 106 -1.87 -4.41 -13.16
N ASN A 107 -2.60 -5.09 -14.04
CA ASN A 107 -3.96 -5.59 -13.77
C ASN A 107 -3.99 -6.66 -12.66
N ASN A 108 -2.86 -7.34 -12.42
CA ASN A 108 -2.70 -8.34 -11.35
C ASN A 108 -1.92 -7.80 -10.13
N ASN A 109 -1.67 -6.48 -10.05
CA ASN A 109 -0.91 -5.86 -8.96
C ASN A 109 0.48 -6.48 -8.69
N ARG A 110 1.11 -7.06 -9.72
CA ARG A 110 2.43 -7.72 -9.65
C ARG A 110 3.62 -6.75 -9.77
N LEU A 111 3.38 -5.44 -9.61
CA LEU A 111 4.40 -4.37 -9.69
C LEU A 111 4.28 -3.35 -8.54
N VAL A 112 3.71 -3.75 -7.40
CA VAL A 112 3.45 -2.83 -6.27
C VAL A 112 4.70 -2.54 -5.44
N ALA A 113 5.67 -3.46 -5.43
CA ALA A 113 6.86 -3.40 -4.60
C ALA A 113 7.70 -2.12 -4.80
N ASN A 114 7.87 -1.67 -6.04
CA ASN A 114 8.70 -0.50 -6.35
C ASN A 114 8.07 0.79 -5.81
N GLY A 115 6.77 0.99 -6.06
CA GLY A 115 6.02 2.12 -5.50
C GLY A 115 6.06 2.13 -3.97
N LEU A 116 5.86 0.97 -3.35
CA LEU A 116 5.94 0.80 -1.89
C LEU A 116 7.31 1.13 -1.31
N ALA A 117 8.40 0.67 -1.95
CA ALA A 117 9.77 0.91 -1.49
C ALA A 117 10.15 2.40 -1.57
N TRP A 118 9.90 3.05 -2.71
CA TRP A 118 10.17 4.47 -2.88
C TRP A 118 9.28 5.35 -1.99
N SER A 119 8.00 4.98 -1.83
CA SER A 119 7.10 5.63 -0.88
C SER A 119 7.61 5.53 0.55
N TYR A 120 8.08 4.36 0.97
CA TYR A 120 8.60 4.19 2.33
C TYR A 120 9.88 5.00 2.54
N TYR A 121 10.74 5.06 1.53
CA TYR A 121 11.96 5.85 1.61
C TYR A 121 11.67 7.36 1.69
N PHE A 122 11.02 7.96 0.69
CA PHE A 122 10.75 9.41 0.68
C PHE A 122 9.64 9.82 1.66
N GLY A 123 8.65 8.96 1.86
CA GLY A 123 7.50 9.14 2.74
C GLY A 123 7.86 9.09 4.22
N TYR A 124 8.91 8.37 4.58
CA TYR A 124 9.25 8.08 5.98
C TYR A 124 10.75 8.12 6.27
N LEU A 125 11.55 7.22 5.68
CA LEU A 125 12.97 7.06 6.07
C LEU A 125 13.80 8.34 5.84
N LYS A 126 13.62 9.02 4.72
CA LYS A 126 14.36 10.26 4.40
C LYS A 126 14.04 11.40 5.37
N ILE A 127 12.88 11.37 6.03
CA ILE A 127 12.52 12.34 7.08
C ILE A 127 13.10 11.90 8.43
N ILE A 128 12.89 10.64 8.79
CA ILE A 128 13.20 10.19 10.15
C ILE A 128 14.71 10.02 10.36
N LEU A 129 15.47 9.50 9.39
CA LEU A 129 16.84 9.05 9.64
C LEU A 129 17.87 10.18 9.85
N PRO A 130 17.85 11.30 9.10
CA PRO A 130 18.92 12.29 9.17
C PRO A 130 19.19 12.82 10.60
N LYS A 131 18.12 13.11 11.35
CA LYS A 131 18.18 13.70 12.71
C LYS A 131 17.87 12.73 13.83
N LEU A 132 17.78 11.42 13.56
CA LEU A 132 17.45 10.45 14.60
C LEU A 132 18.46 10.46 15.77
N HIS A 133 19.75 10.62 15.46
CA HIS A 133 20.81 10.63 16.48
C HIS A 133 20.74 11.85 17.39
N GLU A 134 20.47 13.03 16.82
CA GLU A 134 20.23 14.28 17.56
C GLU A 134 19.03 14.11 18.49
N ARG A 135 17.90 13.60 17.97
CA ARG A 135 16.69 13.38 18.78
C ARG A 135 16.91 12.37 19.90
N ILE A 136 17.64 11.29 19.66
CA ILE A 136 18.03 10.35 20.74
C ILE A 136 18.88 11.09 21.78
N ALA A 137 19.86 11.90 21.35
CA ALA A 137 20.76 12.62 22.24
C ALA A 137 20.07 13.74 23.05
N GLU A 138 18.98 14.30 22.55
CA GLU A 138 18.15 15.31 23.22
C GLU A 138 17.05 14.69 24.10
N SER A 139 16.73 13.42 23.88
CA SER A 139 15.76 12.68 24.68
C SER A 139 16.37 12.12 25.97
N GLU A 140 15.51 11.61 26.85
CA GLU A 140 15.93 10.85 28.03
C GLU A 140 16.63 9.51 27.70
N TRP A 141 16.66 9.12 26.42
CA TRP A 141 17.18 7.84 25.93
C TRP A 141 18.66 7.87 25.49
N LYS A 142 19.31 9.05 25.51
CA LYS A 142 20.70 9.28 25.05
C LYS A 142 21.70 8.20 25.48
N ASP A 143 21.64 7.80 26.74
CA ASP A 143 22.56 6.84 27.35
C ASP A 143 21.85 5.56 27.86
N LYS A 144 20.54 5.44 27.58
CA LYS A 144 19.72 4.28 27.97
C LYS A 144 19.63 3.24 26.85
N LEU A 145 19.62 3.69 25.59
CA LEU A 145 19.55 2.76 24.45
C LEU A 145 20.84 1.97 24.31
N SER A 146 20.69 0.66 24.14
CA SER A 146 21.79 -0.24 23.78
C SER A 146 22.28 0.00 22.35
N SER A 147 21.48 0.68 21.52
CA SER A 147 21.89 1.12 20.19
C SER A 147 21.13 2.37 19.75
N ASN A 148 21.83 3.36 19.22
CA ASN A 148 21.23 4.55 18.61
C ASN A 148 20.72 4.26 17.19
N LYS A 149 20.05 3.14 16.97
CA LYS A 149 19.60 2.69 15.67
C LYS A 149 18.12 2.41 15.68
N LEU A 150 17.50 2.59 14.53
CA LEU A 150 16.17 2.05 14.26
C LEU A 150 16.31 0.65 13.64
N PHE A 151 15.66 -0.31 14.26
CA PHE A 151 15.52 -1.68 13.77
C PHE A 151 14.19 -1.79 13.03
N ILE A 152 14.24 -2.10 11.74
CA ILE A 152 13.04 -2.29 10.92
C ILE A 152 12.91 -3.77 10.59
N LEU A 153 11.87 -4.40 11.12
CA LEU A 153 11.55 -5.81 10.94
C LEU A 153 10.72 -6.00 9.67
N MET A 154 11.11 -6.96 8.84
CA MET A 154 10.45 -7.29 7.59
C MET A 154 10.01 -8.75 7.57
N PRO A 155 8.79 -9.07 8.03
CA PRO A 155 8.26 -10.42 8.07
C PRO A 155 7.94 -10.96 6.68
N ARG A 156 8.15 -12.26 6.49
CA ARG A 156 8.09 -12.98 5.21
C ARG A 156 6.70 -13.05 4.66
N ASP A 157 5.80 -13.43 5.54
CA ASP A 157 4.38 -13.46 5.27
C ASP A 157 3.77 -12.06 5.26
N CYS A 158 4.57 -11.01 5.47
CA CYS A 158 4.17 -9.61 5.56
C CYS A 158 3.24 -9.29 6.74
N TRP A 159 2.97 -10.26 7.62
CA TRP A 159 2.12 -10.06 8.78
C TRP A 159 2.86 -9.30 9.88
N ALA A 160 2.23 -8.27 10.43
CA ALA A 160 2.80 -7.45 11.49
C ALA A 160 1.82 -7.32 12.65
N PHE A 161 2.31 -7.53 13.87
CA PHE A 161 1.54 -7.25 15.06
C PHE A 161 1.40 -5.75 15.32
N GLY A 162 0.41 -5.40 16.15
CA GLY A 162 0.24 -4.04 16.65
C GLY A 162 1.47 -3.58 17.42
N LYS A 163 1.92 -4.38 18.39
CA LYS A 163 3.16 -4.20 19.15
C LYS A 163 4.11 -5.36 18.87
N LEU A 164 5.42 -5.11 18.89
CA LEU A 164 6.40 -6.20 18.78
C LEU A 164 6.36 -7.14 19.99
N SER A 165 5.87 -6.66 21.15
CA SER A 165 5.67 -7.50 22.33
C SER A 165 4.65 -8.62 22.11
N ASP A 166 3.76 -8.47 21.13
CA ASP A 166 2.72 -9.45 20.83
C ASP A 166 3.26 -10.58 19.92
N GLU A 167 4.47 -10.42 19.36
CA GLU A 167 5.15 -11.44 18.56
C GLU A 167 5.84 -12.51 19.42
N ALA A 168 6.29 -12.13 20.63
CA ALA A 168 7.09 -12.99 21.51
C ALA A 168 6.24 -13.49 22.69
N GLU A 169 5.61 -14.68 22.55
CA GLU A 169 4.77 -15.27 23.60
C GLU A 169 5.54 -15.57 24.90
N ASP A 170 6.86 -15.71 24.81
CA ASP A 170 7.78 -15.96 25.93
C ASP A 170 8.17 -14.68 26.71
N GLY A 171 7.71 -13.51 26.26
CA GLY A 171 8.02 -12.23 26.86
C GLY A 171 9.46 -11.75 26.64
N LYS A 172 10.18 -12.30 25.65
CA LYS A 172 11.54 -11.85 25.29
C LYS A 172 11.57 -10.48 24.66
N ILE A 173 10.49 -10.04 24.02
CA ILE A 173 10.32 -8.68 23.52
C ILE A 173 9.24 -8.00 24.36
N GLN A 174 9.57 -6.86 24.95
CA GLN A 174 8.63 -6.09 25.77
C GLN A 174 8.64 -4.62 25.32
N LEU A 175 7.46 -4.04 25.15
CA LEU A 175 7.34 -2.60 24.95
C LEU A 175 7.76 -1.90 26.24
N VAL A 176 8.69 -0.96 26.15
CA VAL A 176 9.02 -0.13 27.32
C VAL A 176 7.95 0.94 27.45
N GLU A 177 7.29 0.97 28.61
CA GLU A 177 6.25 1.96 28.91
C GLU A 177 6.82 3.38 28.80
N ASP A 178 6.10 4.26 28.11
CA ASP A 178 6.51 5.62 27.75
C ASP A 178 7.86 5.74 27.00
N GLY A 179 8.46 4.62 26.59
CA GLY A 179 9.66 4.57 25.78
C GLY A 179 9.37 4.97 24.34
N VAL A 180 9.54 6.26 24.05
CA VAL A 180 9.25 6.83 22.74
C VAL A 180 10.27 7.89 22.32
N ILE A 181 10.62 7.88 21.04
CA ILE A 181 11.26 8.99 20.33
C ILE A 181 10.25 9.49 19.30
N GLU A 182 9.85 10.75 19.42
CA GLU A 182 8.83 11.36 18.58
C GLU A 182 9.33 12.70 18.02
N PHE A 183 8.89 13.04 16.81
CA PHE A 183 9.00 14.41 16.30
C PHE A 183 7.81 14.75 15.41
N GLU A 184 7.48 16.04 15.35
CA GLU A 184 6.47 16.57 14.46
C GLU A 184 7.12 17.26 13.26
N ALA A 185 6.50 17.13 12.08
CA ALA A 185 6.86 17.91 10.90
C ALA A 185 5.62 18.32 10.12
N GLU A 186 5.75 19.41 9.37
CA GLU A 186 4.75 19.88 8.41
C GLU A 186 4.91 19.09 7.11
N ARG A 187 3.87 18.40 6.64
CA ARG A 187 3.91 17.67 5.37
C ARG A 187 2.53 17.49 4.77
N ALA A 188 2.43 17.77 3.47
CA ALA A 188 1.23 17.48 2.67
C ALA A 188 -0.03 18.08 3.28
N GLY A 189 0.06 19.33 3.75
CA GLY A 189 -1.07 20.03 4.34
C GLY A 189 -1.36 19.62 5.78
N ILE A 190 -0.52 18.82 6.42
CA ILE A 190 -0.65 18.42 7.82
C ILE A 190 0.42 19.14 8.64
N SER A 191 0.01 20.04 9.53
CA SER A 191 0.93 20.97 10.23
C SER A 191 1.74 20.33 11.37
N LYS A 192 1.23 19.26 11.95
CA LYS A 192 1.84 18.58 13.12
C LYS A 192 1.80 17.08 12.92
N ARG A 193 2.37 16.62 11.81
CA ARG A 193 2.42 15.20 11.51
C ARG A 193 3.45 14.55 12.43
N SER A 194 2.97 13.69 13.34
CA SER A 194 3.81 12.95 14.26
C SER A 194 4.49 11.76 13.57
N TYR A 195 5.80 11.63 13.82
CA TYR A 195 6.61 10.47 13.50
C TYR A 195 7.12 9.88 14.81
N ARG A 196 6.56 8.72 15.16
CA ARG A 196 6.77 8.04 16.44
C ARG A 196 7.59 6.76 16.25
N ASN A 197 8.59 6.55 17.10
CA ASN A 197 9.34 5.30 17.24
C ASN A 197 9.29 4.83 18.69
N ASN A 198 8.89 3.58 18.94
CA ASN A 198 8.85 3.02 20.29
C ASN A 198 10.17 2.32 20.66
N VAL A 199 10.49 2.35 21.95
CA VAL A 199 11.58 1.60 22.56
C VAL A 199 11.07 0.24 23.01
N TYR A 200 11.78 -0.80 22.62
CA TYR A 200 11.54 -2.17 23.06
C TYR A 200 12.73 -2.68 23.85
N GLU A 201 12.43 -3.42 24.91
CA GLU A 201 13.39 -4.22 25.65
C GLU A 201 13.42 -5.63 25.08
N ILE A 202 14.62 -6.11 24.76
CA ILE A 202 14.89 -7.45 24.24
C ILE A 202 15.73 -8.21 25.26
N LYS A 203 15.16 -9.28 25.82
CA LYS A 203 15.84 -10.15 26.78
C LYS A 203 16.60 -11.23 26.04
N ILE A 204 17.90 -11.31 26.31
CA ILE A 204 18.79 -12.34 25.77
C ILE A 204 19.32 -13.15 26.93
N ASP A 205 19.22 -14.47 26.84
CA ASP A 205 19.61 -15.38 27.92
C ASP A 205 21.09 -15.19 28.30
N GLY A 206 21.33 -14.94 29.59
CA GLY A 206 22.67 -14.71 30.12
C GLY A 206 23.30 -13.35 29.79
N CYS A 207 22.54 -12.41 29.20
CA CYS A 207 22.99 -11.05 28.89
C CYS A 207 22.08 -10.00 29.56
N GLU A 208 22.58 -8.78 29.69
CA GLU A 208 21.75 -7.63 30.08
C GLU A 208 20.68 -7.36 28.99
N PRO A 209 19.43 -7.03 29.37
CA PRO A 209 18.39 -6.67 28.43
C PRO A 209 18.80 -5.49 27.55
N LEU A 210 18.44 -5.56 26.27
CA LEU A 210 18.78 -4.54 25.30
C LEU A 210 17.60 -3.62 25.04
N GLN A 211 17.81 -2.32 25.15
CA GLN A 211 16.81 -1.31 24.83
C GLN A 211 17.09 -0.72 23.44
N VAL A 212 16.16 -0.90 22.51
CA VAL A 212 16.34 -0.52 21.10
C VAL A 212 15.08 0.13 20.53
N LEU A 213 15.24 1.00 19.53
CA LEU A 213 14.12 1.48 18.73
C LEU A 213 13.78 0.44 17.67
N ALA A 214 12.55 -0.06 17.65
CA ALA A 214 12.16 -1.11 16.72
C ALA A 214 10.73 -0.95 16.20
N GLN A 215 10.49 -1.37 14.97
CA GLN A 215 9.17 -1.37 14.32
C GLN A 215 9.13 -2.32 13.11
N TYR A 216 7.95 -2.61 12.58
CA TYR A 216 7.83 -3.29 11.28
C TYR A 216 7.91 -2.30 10.11
N ALA A 217 8.30 -2.79 8.93
CA ALA A 217 8.11 -2.08 7.68
C ALA A 217 6.61 -2.03 7.33
N THR A 218 5.98 -0.89 7.57
CA THR A 218 4.56 -0.65 7.27
C THR A 218 4.11 -1.04 5.85
N PRO A 219 4.91 -0.87 4.77
CA PRO A 219 4.53 -1.32 3.44
C PRO A 219 4.23 -2.82 3.33
N LEU A 220 4.84 -3.66 4.18
CA LEU A 220 4.54 -5.08 4.22
C LEU A 220 3.14 -5.33 4.81
N CYS A 221 2.71 -4.54 5.81
CA CYS A 221 1.33 -4.59 6.29
C CYS A 221 0.33 -4.35 5.14
N SER A 222 0.60 -3.36 4.29
CA SER A 222 -0.20 -3.12 3.08
C SER A 222 -0.21 -4.33 2.15
N MET A 223 0.94 -4.96 1.88
CA MET A 223 0.98 -6.18 1.04
C MET A 223 0.21 -7.34 1.66
N TYR A 224 0.26 -7.50 2.98
CA TYR A 224 -0.55 -8.50 3.69
C TYR A 224 -2.04 -8.22 3.49
N ASP A 225 -2.48 -6.99 3.74
CA ASP A 225 -3.88 -6.58 3.60
C ASP A 225 -4.37 -6.74 2.16
N MET A 226 -3.53 -6.41 1.17
CA MET A 226 -3.80 -6.65 -0.25
C MET A 226 -3.99 -8.14 -0.55
N SER A 227 -3.15 -9.02 0.01
CA SER A 227 -3.29 -10.46 -0.24
C SER A 227 -4.54 -11.10 0.39
N HIS A 228 -5.15 -10.41 1.36
CA HIS A 228 -6.38 -10.84 2.03
C HIS A 228 -7.61 -10.06 1.57
N SER A 229 -7.47 -9.18 0.58
CA SER A 229 -8.54 -8.40 -0.03
C SER A 229 -8.83 -8.92 -1.43
N ALA A 230 -10.07 -9.36 -1.65
CA ALA A 230 -10.50 -9.82 -2.97
C ALA A 230 -10.38 -8.71 -4.03
N GLU A 231 -10.52 -7.45 -3.61
CA GLU A 231 -10.46 -6.26 -4.45
C GLU A 231 -9.05 -5.95 -4.93
N ALA A 232 -8.03 -6.31 -4.16
CA ALA A 232 -6.63 -6.08 -4.50
C ALA A 232 -6.05 -7.15 -5.42
N ASN A 233 -6.72 -8.29 -5.60
CA ASN A 233 -6.32 -9.34 -6.55
C ASN A 233 -4.83 -9.72 -6.48
N LEU A 234 -4.24 -9.68 -5.27
CA LEU A 234 -2.88 -10.09 -5.01
C LEU A 234 -2.93 -11.47 -4.36
N SER A 235 -2.38 -12.50 -5.02
CA SER A 235 -2.30 -13.83 -4.39
C SER A 235 -1.27 -13.84 -3.26
N VAL A 236 -1.32 -14.85 -2.39
CA VAL A 236 -0.30 -15.05 -1.33
C VAL A 236 1.07 -15.31 -1.95
N GLU A 237 1.11 -16.06 -3.06
CA GLU A 237 2.34 -16.33 -3.81
C GLU A 237 2.90 -15.06 -4.44
N ASP A 238 2.04 -14.24 -5.07
CA ASP A 238 2.45 -12.96 -5.64
C ASP A 238 2.91 -11.98 -4.54
N ARG A 239 2.24 -11.97 -3.38
CA ARG A 239 2.67 -11.17 -2.21
C ARG A 239 4.08 -11.52 -1.80
N ASP A 240 4.40 -12.80 -1.65
CA ASP A 240 5.73 -13.24 -1.21
C ASP A 240 6.82 -12.82 -2.20
N GLU A 241 6.54 -12.87 -3.51
CA GLU A 241 7.46 -12.37 -4.54
C GLU A 241 7.58 -10.84 -4.51
N GLN A 242 6.49 -10.11 -4.31
CA GLN A 242 6.52 -8.65 -4.16
C GLN A 242 7.25 -8.22 -2.89
N ALA A 243 7.14 -8.96 -1.79
CA ALA A 243 7.86 -8.68 -0.56
C ALA A 243 9.37 -8.80 -0.76
N LYS A 244 9.84 -9.87 -1.42
CA LYS A 244 11.26 -10.01 -1.81
C LYS A 244 11.73 -8.86 -2.69
N LEU A 245 10.93 -8.48 -3.69
CA LEU A 245 11.24 -7.36 -4.57
C LEU A 245 11.30 -6.05 -3.78
N PHE A 246 10.37 -5.81 -2.86
CA PHE A 246 10.35 -4.61 -2.01
C PHE A 246 11.64 -4.50 -1.21
N VAL A 247 12.08 -5.57 -0.55
CA VAL A 247 13.29 -5.49 0.26
C VAL A 247 14.53 -5.26 -0.61
N ARG A 248 14.63 -5.93 -1.77
CA ARG A 248 15.71 -5.69 -2.73
C ARG A 248 15.73 -4.26 -3.26
N THR A 249 14.57 -3.70 -3.60
CA THR A 249 14.45 -2.32 -4.08
C THR A 249 14.83 -1.35 -2.97
N LEU A 250 14.34 -1.55 -1.74
CA LEU A 250 14.69 -0.72 -0.59
C LEU A 250 16.19 -0.79 -0.29
N GLU A 251 16.79 -1.98 -0.33
CA GLU A 251 18.23 -2.17 -0.16
C GLU A 251 19.02 -1.42 -1.23
N ALA A 252 18.58 -1.48 -2.50
CA ALA A 252 19.21 -0.76 -3.61
C ALA A 252 19.14 0.76 -3.40
N ILE A 253 17.99 1.28 -2.95
CA ILE A 253 17.82 2.70 -2.60
C ILE A 253 18.81 3.10 -1.51
N LEU A 254 18.87 2.34 -0.41
CA LEU A 254 19.74 2.65 0.73
C LEU A 254 21.24 2.48 0.40
N ARG A 255 21.58 1.58 -0.54
CA ARG A 255 22.96 1.39 -1.07
C ARG A 255 23.41 2.45 -2.04
N ASN A 256 22.49 3.25 -2.59
CA ASN A 256 22.84 4.23 -3.59
C ASN A 256 23.87 5.24 -3.03
N PRO A 257 25.08 5.33 -3.59
CA PRO A 257 26.12 6.24 -3.11
C PRO A 257 25.70 7.72 -3.15
N SER A 258 24.73 8.06 -3.98
CA SER A 258 24.12 9.38 -4.13
C SER A 258 23.14 9.74 -3.02
N VAL A 259 22.87 8.81 -2.08
CA VAL A 259 22.06 9.01 -0.86
C VAL A 259 23.00 9.17 0.36
N PRO A 260 23.65 10.33 0.54
CA PRO A 260 24.63 10.52 1.61
C PRO A 260 23.99 10.51 3.00
N GLU A 261 22.70 10.84 3.15
CA GLU A 261 22.08 10.90 4.48
C GLU A 261 21.98 9.54 5.16
N VAL A 262 21.96 8.45 4.37
CA VAL A 262 21.86 7.05 4.83
C VAL A 262 23.18 6.28 4.61
N ARG A 263 24.19 6.91 4.00
CA ARG A 263 25.51 6.29 3.73
C ARG A 263 26.24 5.98 5.03
N ASN A 264 26.76 4.75 5.16
CA ASN A 264 27.35 4.18 6.38
C ASN A 264 26.38 4.10 7.57
N LYS A 265 25.09 4.31 7.32
CA LYS A 265 24.04 4.35 8.32
C LYS A 265 23.08 3.18 8.24
N TYR A 266 23.39 2.06 7.60
CA TYR A 266 22.56 0.85 7.68
C TYR A 266 23.37 -0.44 7.47
N ASP A 267 22.85 -1.53 8.01
CA ASP A 267 23.34 -2.91 7.95
C ASP A 267 22.08 -3.79 7.81
N MET A 268 21.77 -4.17 6.58
CA MET A 268 20.63 -5.03 6.28
C MET A 268 21.07 -6.49 6.37
N LYS A 269 20.42 -7.28 7.22
CA LYS A 269 20.78 -8.69 7.44
C LYS A 269 19.59 -9.58 7.10
N GLU A 270 19.78 -10.44 6.10
CA GLU A 270 18.84 -11.47 5.68
C GLU A 270 18.86 -12.62 6.69
N ASN A 271 17.71 -13.25 6.92
CA ASN A 271 17.52 -14.32 7.87
C ASN A 271 16.90 -15.53 7.16
N SER A 272 17.75 -16.50 6.82
CA SER A 272 17.36 -17.74 6.15
C SER A 272 17.81 -18.98 6.92
N SER A 273 18.46 -18.82 8.09
CA SER A 273 19.07 -19.94 8.82
C SER A 273 19.19 -19.68 10.33
N LEU A 274 18.06 -19.50 11.04
CA LEU A 274 18.04 -19.59 12.50
C LEU A 274 16.81 -20.35 12.96
N ASP A 275 17.03 -21.58 13.43
CA ASP A 275 16.11 -22.23 14.34
C ASP A 275 16.13 -21.44 15.64
N SER A 276 15.08 -20.61 15.83
CA SER A 276 14.68 -19.98 17.10
C SER A 276 15.79 -19.29 17.93
N LEU A 277 15.71 -17.96 18.05
CA LEU A 277 16.00 -17.36 19.37
C LEU A 277 14.91 -17.95 20.28
N ASP A 278 15.24 -18.88 21.19
CA ASP A 278 14.29 -19.68 21.97
C ASP A 278 13.01 -18.88 22.31
N GLY A 279 11.89 -19.16 21.63
CA GLY A 279 10.57 -18.54 21.87
C GLY A 279 10.17 -17.32 21.01
N ILE A 280 11.04 -16.79 20.14
CA ILE A 280 10.66 -15.90 19.02
C ILE A 280 10.74 -16.72 17.72
N ASP A 281 9.64 -16.84 16.98
CA ASP A 281 9.63 -17.54 15.68
C ASP A 281 10.30 -16.70 14.58
N LEU A 282 11.63 -16.65 14.63
CA LEU A 282 12.47 -15.98 13.64
C LEU A 282 12.27 -16.50 12.21
N ARG A 283 11.61 -17.66 12.01
CA ARG A 283 11.31 -18.21 10.68
C ARG A 283 10.30 -17.33 9.91
N ARG A 284 9.52 -16.51 10.63
CA ARG A 284 8.62 -15.52 10.02
C ARG A 284 9.34 -14.24 9.61
N LEU A 285 10.54 -13.94 10.11
CA LEU A 285 11.26 -12.69 9.83
C LEU A 285 12.28 -12.91 8.70
N VAL A 286 12.13 -12.21 7.57
CA VAL A 286 13.08 -12.33 6.43
C VAL A 286 14.30 -11.48 6.64
N ILE A 287 14.13 -10.23 7.09
CA ILE A 287 15.20 -9.24 7.06
C ILE A 287 15.08 -8.30 8.26
N ILE A 288 16.17 -8.15 9.03
CA ILE A 288 16.33 -7.05 9.99
C ILE A 288 17.17 -5.99 9.29
N LEU A 289 16.54 -4.87 8.94
CA LEU A 289 17.25 -3.69 8.48
C LEU A 289 17.67 -2.89 9.71
N LEU A 290 18.96 -2.93 10.03
CA LEU A 290 19.56 -2.04 11.02
C LEU A 290 19.90 -0.75 10.32
N ILE A 291 19.49 0.40 10.84
CA ILE A 291 19.96 1.69 10.32
C ILE A 291 21.00 2.25 11.32
N LEU A 292 22.29 1.96 11.09
CA LEU A 292 23.46 2.46 11.83
C LEU A 292 23.40 4.00 11.97
N LEU A 293 23.73 4.56 13.13
CA LEU A 293 24.11 5.98 13.22
C LEU A 293 25.61 6.06 13.52
N PRO A 294 26.32 7.12 13.10
CA PRO A 294 27.79 7.11 12.93
C PRO A 294 28.63 6.90 14.19
N SER A 295 28.03 6.77 15.37
CA SER A 295 28.74 7.08 16.62
C SER A 295 28.77 5.96 17.66
N ASN A 296 28.16 4.79 17.44
CA ASN A 296 28.26 3.68 18.39
C ASN A 296 28.37 2.30 17.72
N PRO A 297 29.36 1.46 18.09
CA PRO A 297 29.42 0.09 17.62
C PRO A 297 28.23 -0.71 18.16
N VAL A 298 27.63 -1.53 17.29
CA VAL A 298 26.59 -2.49 17.66
C VAL A 298 27.12 -3.38 18.79
N PRO A 299 26.39 -3.54 19.92
CA PRO A 299 26.77 -4.48 20.99
C PRO A 299 27.10 -5.85 20.40
N ARG A 300 28.07 -6.56 20.99
CA ARG A 300 28.55 -7.84 20.44
C ARG A 300 27.43 -8.88 20.41
N GLU A 301 26.51 -8.80 21.35
CA GLU A 301 25.35 -9.66 21.57
C GLU A 301 24.34 -9.47 20.43
N VAL A 302 23.98 -8.21 20.12
CA VAL A 302 23.20 -7.86 18.92
C VAL A 302 23.93 -8.27 17.66
N ARG A 303 25.25 -8.08 17.60
CA ARG A 303 26.07 -8.47 16.45
C ARG A 303 26.11 -9.98 16.28
N ASN A 304 26.05 -10.76 17.36
CA ASN A 304 26.05 -12.22 17.33
C ASN A 304 24.68 -12.75 16.90
N ILE A 305 23.58 -12.18 17.42
CA ILE A 305 22.22 -12.39 16.85
C ILE A 305 22.29 -12.15 15.34
N CYS A 306 22.81 -10.99 14.94
CA CYS A 306 23.03 -10.58 13.56
C CYS A 306 24.03 -11.41 12.74
N LYS A 307 24.92 -12.18 13.35
CA LYS A 307 25.94 -13.01 12.67
C LYS A 307 25.48 -14.45 12.52
N ASP A 308 24.71 -14.94 13.48
CA ASP A 308 24.03 -16.23 13.36
C ASP A 308 22.91 -16.16 12.30
N LEU A 309 22.36 -14.96 12.07
CA LEU A 309 21.45 -14.61 10.96
C LEU A 309 22.08 -14.74 9.55
N ASP A 310 23.41 -14.73 9.41
CA ASP A 310 24.13 -14.49 8.13
C ASP A 310 24.61 -15.77 7.41
N LYS A 311 24.19 -16.98 7.82
CA LYS A 311 24.73 -18.26 7.31
C LYS A 311 23.76 -19.03 6.40
N ASN A 312 23.46 -18.50 5.21
CA ASN A 312 23.24 -19.23 3.92
C ASN A 312 22.32 -18.43 2.98
N HIS A 313 22.85 -17.89 1.89
CA HIS A 313 22.14 -17.00 0.97
C HIS A 313 21.11 -17.74 0.10
N GLY A 314 19.86 -17.25 0.10
CA GLY A 314 18.71 -17.85 -0.59
C GLY A 314 17.98 -16.92 -1.58
N LEU A 315 18.56 -15.76 -1.94
CA LEU A 315 18.00 -14.86 -2.97
C LEU A 315 18.71 -14.95 -4.34
N ASP A 316 19.53 -15.98 -4.59
CA ASP A 316 20.41 -16.03 -5.79
C ASP A 316 19.74 -16.50 -7.10
N THR A 317 18.43 -16.36 -7.27
CA THR A 317 17.72 -16.86 -8.47
C THR A 317 16.85 -15.84 -9.21
N LEU A 318 17.20 -14.56 -9.15
CA LEU A 318 16.87 -13.62 -10.22
C LEU A 318 18.15 -12.92 -10.63
N SER A 319 18.67 -13.29 -11.80
CA SER A 319 19.98 -12.83 -12.28
C SER A 319 20.05 -11.30 -12.24
N ARG A 320 21.23 -10.74 -11.97
CA ARG A 320 21.54 -9.30 -12.04
C ARG A 320 20.97 -8.63 -13.32
N VAL A 321 20.85 -9.38 -14.41
CA VAL A 321 20.28 -8.94 -15.69
C VAL A 321 18.77 -8.71 -15.60
N HIS A 322 18.03 -9.55 -14.88
CA HIS A 322 16.58 -9.38 -14.65
C HIS A 322 16.30 -8.16 -13.75
N ILE A 323 17.18 -7.90 -12.77
CA ILE A 323 17.09 -6.72 -11.89
C ILE A 323 17.45 -5.44 -12.65
N SER A 324 18.50 -5.43 -13.48
CA SER A 324 18.78 -4.30 -14.38
C SER A 324 17.58 -4.04 -15.30
N SER A 325 16.99 -5.07 -15.90
CA SER A 325 15.80 -4.91 -16.74
C SER A 325 14.55 -4.39 -16.01
N LEU A 326 14.37 -4.71 -14.73
CA LEU A 326 13.26 -4.23 -13.88
C LEU A 326 13.50 -2.79 -13.38
N MET A 327 14.76 -2.45 -13.09
CA MET A 327 15.17 -1.12 -12.60
C MET A 327 15.37 -0.12 -13.75
N GLU A 328 15.73 -0.57 -14.95
CA GLU A 328 16.12 0.30 -16.06
C GLU A 328 14.93 0.83 -16.87
N ASN A 329 13.71 0.29 -16.76
CA ASN A 329 12.68 0.62 -17.75
C ASN A 329 11.19 0.53 -17.35
N ASN A 330 10.79 0.64 -16.07
CA ASN A 330 9.37 0.82 -15.75
C ASN A 330 9.22 1.25 -14.28
N HIS A 331 9.25 2.55 -14.02
CA HIS A 331 8.83 3.12 -12.74
C HIS A 331 7.31 2.99 -12.60
N ARG A 332 6.76 1.77 -12.59
CA ARG A 332 5.35 1.56 -12.25
C ARG A 332 5.21 1.70 -10.73
N LEU A 333 5.03 2.94 -10.30
CA LEU A 333 4.96 3.37 -8.91
C LEU A 333 3.50 3.47 -8.46
N ALA A 334 2.64 3.93 -9.36
CA ALA A 334 1.26 4.30 -9.11
C ALA A 334 0.46 3.25 -8.34
N ASN A 335 0.51 1.98 -8.77
CA ASN A 335 -0.27 0.91 -8.13
C ASN A 335 0.18 0.67 -6.68
N GLY A 336 1.49 0.59 -6.45
CA GLY A 336 2.03 0.43 -5.09
C GLY A 336 1.69 1.62 -4.21
N LEU A 337 1.81 2.84 -4.73
CA LEU A 337 1.47 4.08 -4.04
C LEU A 337 -0.01 4.18 -3.69
N ALA A 338 -0.90 3.83 -4.62
CA ALA A 338 -2.36 3.89 -4.43
C ALA A 338 -2.85 2.88 -3.39
N TRP A 339 -2.41 1.62 -3.50
CA TRP A 339 -2.78 0.58 -2.52
C TRP A 339 -2.20 0.86 -1.14
N SER A 340 -0.95 1.33 -1.06
CA SER A 340 -0.34 1.80 0.20
C SER A 340 -1.18 2.90 0.84
N TYR A 341 -1.54 3.93 0.07
CA TYR A 341 -2.32 5.05 0.60
C TYR A 341 -3.71 4.62 1.05
N TYR A 342 -4.33 3.67 0.35
CA TYR A 342 -5.59 3.10 0.80
C TYR A 342 -5.43 2.30 2.11
N PHE A 343 -4.57 1.28 2.17
CA PHE A 343 -4.48 0.37 3.32
C PHE A 343 -3.79 0.98 4.55
N ASP A 344 -2.71 1.75 4.37
CA ASP A 344 -1.93 2.33 5.48
C ASP A 344 -2.48 3.67 5.98
N TYR A 345 -3.44 4.26 5.28
CA TYR A 345 -3.98 5.56 5.64
C TYR A 345 -5.49 5.68 5.49
N LEU A 346 -6.05 5.69 4.26
CA LEU A 346 -7.48 6.01 4.06
C LEU A 346 -8.43 5.02 4.73
N LYS A 347 -8.13 3.71 4.66
CA LYS A 347 -8.89 2.65 5.32
C LYS A 347 -8.86 2.75 6.85
N ILE A 348 -7.85 3.43 7.40
CA ILE A 348 -7.72 3.68 8.84
C ILE A 348 -8.50 4.94 9.23
N ILE A 349 -8.34 6.03 8.48
CA ILE A 349 -8.90 7.33 8.88
C ILE A 349 -10.37 7.50 8.48
N LEU A 350 -10.81 7.02 7.33
CA LEU A 350 -12.13 7.39 6.79
C LEU A 350 -13.34 6.72 7.49
N PRO A 351 -13.30 5.43 7.91
CA PRO A 351 -14.49 4.75 8.42
C PRO A 351 -15.17 5.48 9.59
N GLU A 352 -14.38 5.89 10.57
CA GLU A 352 -14.85 6.56 11.79
C GLU A 352 -14.78 8.09 11.72
N LEU A 353 -14.48 8.68 10.55
CA LEU A 353 -14.26 10.12 10.42
C LEU A 353 -15.45 10.95 10.93
N ARG A 354 -16.68 10.61 10.51
CA ARG A 354 -17.88 11.35 10.93
C ARG A 354 -18.16 11.21 12.42
N LYS A 355 -17.85 10.06 13.01
CA LYS A 355 -17.98 9.85 14.45
C LYS A 355 -17.00 10.74 15.19
N ARG A 356 -15.73 10.75 14.78
CA ARG A 356 -14.71 11.63 15.36
C ARG A 356 -15.06 13.11 15.23
N ILE A 357 -15.60 13.53 14.07
CA ILE A 357 -16.12 14.90 13.90
C ILE A 357 -17.24 15.19 14.92
N ALA A 358 -18.19 14.27 15.08
CA ALA A 358 -19.33 14.45 15.98
C ALA A 358 -18.95 14.45 17.48
N GLU A 359 -17.83 13.82 17.84
CA GLU A 359 -17.27 13.80 19.18
C GLU A 359 -16.29 14.96 19.43
N SER A 360 -15.87 15.65 18.37
CA SER A 360 -14.97 16.81 18.43
C SER A 360 -15.73 18.12 18.64
N GLU A 361 -14.99 19.18 18.95
CA GLU A 361 -15.54 20.54 18.97
C GLU A 361 -15.99 21.05 17.59
N TRP A 362 -15.72 20.30 16.51
CA TRP A 362 -16.00 20.67 15.13
C TRP A 362 -17.35 20.17 14.59
N LYS A 363 -18.12 19.40 15.37
CA LYS A 363 -19.39 18.75 14.98
C LYS A 363 -20.35 19.64 14.17
N ASP A 364 -20.52 20.88 14.59
CA ASP A 364 -21.46 21.84 14.00
C ASP A 364 -20.73 23.05 13.37
N LYS A 365 -19.40 22.99 13.30
CA LYS A 365 -18.54 24.05 12.76
C LYS A 365 -18.10 23.76 11.32
N LEU A 366 -17.94 22.48 10.96
CA LEU A 366 -17.51 22.11 9.61
C LEU A 366 -18.61 22.31 8.58
N SER A 367 -18.23 22.90 7.44
CA SER A 367 -19.08 23.03 6.25
C SER A 367 -19.34 21.68 5.58
N SER A 368 -18.47 20.70 5.81
CA SER A 368 -18.60 19.34 5.26
C SER A 368 -17.97 18.31 6.20
N ASN A 369 -18.65 17.17 6.35
CA ASN A 369 -18.16 16.01 7.13
C ASN A 369 -17.33 15.02 6.28
N LYS A 370 -16.68 15.52 5.22
CA LYS A 370 -15.80 14.77 4.33
C LYS A 370 -14.37 15.29 4.44
N LEU A 371 -13.42 14.42 4.18
CA LEU A 371 -12.03 14.81 3.95
C LEU A 371 -11.83 15.21 2.48
N PHE A 372 -11.36 16.41 2.23
CA PHE A 372 -10.92 16.85 0.91
C PHE A 372 -9.47 16.42 0.69
N ILE A 373 -9.25 15.59 -0.34
CA ILE A 373 -7.94 15.08 -0.72
C ILE A 373 -7.50 15.80 -1.99
N LEU A 374 -6.52 16.69 -1.86
CA LEU A 374 -6.00 17.50 -2.95
C LEU A 374 -4.91 16.74 -3.71
N MET A 375 -4.99 16.78 -5.04
CA MET A 375 -4.11 16.06 -5.95
C MET A 375 -3.52 17.00 -6.99
N PRO A 376 -2.45 17.73 -6.63
CA PRO A 376 -1.79 18.69 -7.50
C PRO A 376 -1.12 17.96 -8.66
N ARG A 377 -1.24 18.53 -9.87
CA ARG A 377 -0.80 17.87 -11.11
C ARG A 377 0.70 17.69 -11.21
N ASP A 378 1.46 18.62 -10.66
CA ASP A 378 2.91 18.58 -10.60
C ASP A 378 3.43 17.79 -9.40
N CYS A 379 2.53 17.20 -8.61
CA CYS A 379 2.80 16.46 -7.37
C CYS A 379 3.39 17.29 -6.23
N TRP A 380 3.55 18.60 -6.40
CA TRP A 380 4.07 19.48 -5.37
C TRP A 380 3.04 19.71 -4.28
N ALA A 381 3.44 19.65 -3.01
CA ALA A 381 2.55 19.89 -1.90
C ALA A 381 3.26 20.70 -0.82
N TYR A 382 2.56 21.70 -0.29
CA TYR A 382 3.04 22.50 0.81
C TYR A 382 3.01 21.74 2.15
N GLY A 383 3.78 22.22 3.12
CA GLY A 383 3.75 21.69 4.49
C GLY A 383 2.37 21.91 5.11
N LYS A 384 1.83 23.12 4.94
CA LYS A 384 0.46 23.52 5.29
C LYS A 384 -0.25 24.10 4.07
N LEU A 385 -1.56 23.89 3.94
CA LEU A 385 -2.32 24.49 2.84
C LEU A 385 -2.32 26.03 2.89
N SER A 386 -2.16 26.61 4.08
CA SER A 386 -2.07 28.06 4.25
C SER A 386 -0.83 28.69 3.61
N GLU A 387 0.16 27.89 3.21
CA GLU A 387 1.36 28.36 2.50
C GLU A 387 1.13 28.46 0.98
N GLU A 388 0.08 27.81 0.46
CA GLU A 388 -0.26 27.85 -0.97
C GLU A 388 -1.02 29.12 -1.34
N ALA A 389 -1.87 29.62 -0.44
CA ALA A 389 -2.73 30.76 -0.72
C ALA A 389 -1.96 32.10 -0.60
N GLU A 390 -1.81 32.80 -1.72
CA GLU A 390 -1.57 34.25 -1.70
C GLU A 390 -2.80 34.94 -1.04
N ASP A 391 -2.56 36.00 -0.28
CA ASP A 391 -3.59 36.87 0.35
C ASP A 391 -4.41 36.28 1.52
N GLY A 392 -4.00 35.15 2.12
CA GLY A 392 -4.64 34.63 3.35
C GLY A 392 -6.03 34.03 3.16
N LYS A 393 -6.38 33.66 1.92
CA LYS A 393 -7.65 32.98 1.61
C LYS A 393 -7.77 31.61 2.29
N ILE A 394 -6.64 30.97 2.62
CA ILE A 394 -6.60 29.70 3.33
C ILE A 394 -5.78 29.86 4.61
N GLU A 395 -6.41 29.56 5.73
CA GLU A 395 -5.80 29.63 7.06
C GLU A 395 -5.98 28.30 7.78
N LEU A 396 -4.97 27.86 8.50
CA LEU A 396 -5.15 26.76 9.46
C LEU A 396 -6.08 27.26 10.57
N ALA A 397 -7.19 26.58 10.81
CA ALA A 397 -8.11 26.99 11.85
C ALA A 397 -7.45 26.86 13.24
N GLU A 398 -7.71 27.80 14.14
CA GLU A 398 -7.16 27.77 15.50
C GLU A 398 -7.66 26.51 16.23
N GLY A 399 -6.73 25.68 16.75
CA GLY A 399 -7.07 24.37 17.32
C GLY A 399 -7.61 23.36 16.31
N GLY A 400 -7.51 23.66 15.01
CA GLY A 400 -8.08 22.90 13.89
C GLY A 400 -7.40 21.57 13.62
N GLU A 401 -7.65 20.59 14.47
CA GLU A 401 -7.23 19.21 14.27
C GLU A 401 -8.23 18.20 14.81
N ILE A 402 -8.39 17.10 14.08
CA ILE A 402 -9.13 15.93 14.51
C ILE A 402 -8.17 14.74 14.39
N GLY A 403 -7.81 14.15 15.53
CA GLY A 403 -6.84 13.06 15.58
C GLY A 403 -7.30 11.89 16.43
N PHE A 404 -6.61 10.76 16.27
CA PHE A 404 -6.79 9.55 17.06
C PHE A 404 -5.53 8.69 17.01
N ASP A 405 -5.41 7.80 17.98
CA ASP A 405 -4.25 6.92 18.12
C ASP A 405 -4.60 5.49 17.69
N VAL A 406 -3.67 4.85 16.98
CA VAL A 406 -3.77 3.45 16.57
C VAL A 406 -2.46 2.75 16.90
N THR A 407 -2.53 1.54 17.45
CA THR A 407 -1.36 0.68 17.60
C THR A 407 -1.23 -0.21 16.35
N ARG A 408 -0.18 0.01 15.55
CA ARG A 408 0.03 -0.68 14.26
C ARG A 408 1.51 -0.81 13.95
N ALA A 409 1.90 -1.94 13.37
CA ALA A 409 3.23 -2.18 12.81
C ALA A 409 4.37 -1.96 13.83
N GLY A 410 4.16 -2.41 15.07
CA GLY A 410 5.14 -2.26 16.15
C GLY A 410 5.19 -0.85 16.74
N ILE A 411 4.28 0.05 16.37
CA ILE A 411 4.21 1.41 16.91
C ILE A 411 2.96 1.50 17.80
N ASP A 412 3.17 1.70 19.10
CA ASP A 412 2.09 1.92 20.07
C ASP A 412 1.63 3.38 20.03
N LYS A 413 0.31 3.59 20.05
CA LYS A 413 -0.31 4.92 20.01
C LYS A 413 0.24 5.80 18.88
N ARG A 414 0.27 5.26 17.65
CA ARG A 414 0.61 6.02 16.45
C ARG A 414 -0.50 7.04 16.18
N VAL A 415 -0.12 8.31 16.10
CA VAL A 415 -1.07 9.42 15.94
C VAL A 415 -1.42 9.62 14.47
N TYR A 416 -2.72 9.59 14.15
CA TYR A 416 -3.27 10.03 12.87
C TYR A 416 -4.03 11.33 13.11
N ARG A 417 -3.81 12.33 12.25
CA ARG A 417 -4.38 13.68 12.41
C ARG A 417 -4.80 14.24 11.06
N ASN A 418 -5.99 14.84 11.02
CA ASN A 418 -6.49 15.63 9.89
C ASN A 418 -6.66 17.07 10.38
N ASN A 419 -6.14 18.04 9.61
CA ASN A 419 -6.23 19.46 9.95
C ASN A 419 -7.51 20.11 9.40
N VAL A 420 -8.09 21.03 10.17
CA VAL A 420 -9.21 21.86 9.74
C VAL A 420 -8.66 23.16 9.18
N TYR A 421 -9.02 23.46 7.94
CA TYR A 421 -8.69 24.70 7.26
C TYR A 421 -9.92 25.59 7.12
N LYS A 422 -9.70 26.87 7.32
CA LYS A 422 -10.66 27.93 7.02
C LYS A 422 -10.35 28.47 5.63
N ILE A 423 -11.33 28.41 4.74
CA ILE A 423 -11.24 28.85 3.36
C ILE A 423 -12.20 30.02 3.17
N THR A 424 -11.67 31.17 2.77
CA THR A 424 -12.45 32.37 2.48
C THR A 424 -12.68 32.45 0.98
N VAL A 425 -13.95 32.36 0.56
CA VAL A 425 -14.37 32.46 -0.84
C VAL A 425 -15.15 33.76 -1.00
N ASP A 426 -14.52 34.78 -1.57
CA ASP A 426 -15.06 36.13 -1.83
C ASP A 426 -16.20 36.58 -0.88
N ASP A 427 -17.34 37.07 -1.38
CA ASP A 427 -18.45 37.60 -0.56
C ASP A 427 -19.23 36.52 0.23
N CYS A 428 -18.67 35.33 0.46
CA CYS A 428 -19.30 34.25 1.21
C CYS A 428 -18.74 34.12 2.64
N GLU A 429 -19.54 33.49 3.51
CA GLU A 429 -19.06 33.07 4.82
C GLU A 429 -17.91 32.07 4.67
N PRO A 430 -16.83 32.20 5.46
CA PRO A 430 -15.67 31.33 5.35
C PRO A 430 -16.03 29.89 5.70
N LEU A 431 -15.61 28.97 4.83
CA LEU A 431 -15.85 27.55 4.96
C LEU A 431 -14.81 26.92 5.88
N GLN A 432 -15.23 25.97 6.71
CA GLN A 432 -14.32 25.19 7.56
C GLN A 432 -14.37 23.73 7.11
N VAL A 433 -13.25 23.22 6.64
CA VAL A 433 -13.18 21.89 6.02
C VAL A 433 -11.95 21.12 6.48
N LEU A 434 -12.05 19.79 6.47
CA LEU A 434 -10.88 18.93 6.60
C LEU A 434 -10.23 18.78 5.22
N ALA A 435 -8.98 19.21 5.08
CA ALA A 435 -8.27 19.15 3.81
C ALA A 435 -6.80 18.78 3.99
N GLU A 436 -6.28 18.01 3.04
CA GLU A 436 -4.86 17.60 2.98
C GLU A 436 -4.48 17.24 1.52
N TYR A 437 -3.18 17.21 1.22
CA TYR A 437 -2.73 16.67 -0.07
C TYR A 437 -2.55 15.16 0.02
N ALA A 438 -2.71 14.47 -1.12
CA ALA A 438 -2.37 13.06 -1.23
C ALA A 438 -0.85 12.87 -1.06
N THR A 439 -0.43 12.39 0.11
CA THR A 439 0.99 12.24 0.48
C THR A 439 1.85 11.39 -0.48
N PRO A 440 1.31 10.38 -1.21
CA PRO A 440 2.08 9.66 -2.22
C PRO A 440 2.57 10.56 -3.36
N LEU A 441 1.82 11.62 -3.71
CA LEU A 441 2.26 12.58 -4.74
C LEU A 441 3.51 13.33 -4.28
N CYS A 442 3.60 13.71 -3.01
CA CYS A 442 4.82 14.31 -2.46
C CYS A 442 6.04 13.38 -2.66
N SER A 443 5.85 12.07 -2.48
CA SER A 443 6.93 11.10 -2.73
C SER A 443 7.32 11.07 -4.21
N MET A 444 6.36 11.11 -5.14
CA MET A 444 6.66 11.21 -6.58
C MET A 444 7.39 12.51 -6.95
N TYR A 445 7.00 13.63 -6.35
CA TYR A 445 7.70 14.90 -6.53
C TYR A 445 9.15 14.81 -6.05
N ASP A 446 9.36 14.29 -4.83
CA ASP A 446 10.68 14.11 -4.24
C ASP A 446 11.56 13.18 -5.09
N MET A 447 10.97 12.12 -5.67
CA MET A 447 11.65 11.23 -6.61
C MET A 447 12.08 11.97 -7.88
N SER A 448 11.18 12.72 -8.52
CA SER A 448 11.52 13.47 -9.74
C SER A 448 12.55 14.58 -9.53
N SER A 449 12.58 15.11 -8.30
CA SER A 449 13.53 16.16 -7.90
C SER A 449 14.86 15.60 -7.43
N SER A 450 14.98 14.28 -7.30
CA SER A 450 16.18 13.61 -6.78
C SER A 450 16.87 12.78 -7.85
N ALA A 451 18.15 13.07 -8.08
CA ALA A 451 18.97 12.33 -9.04
C ALA A 451 19.08 10.84 -8.70
N GLU A 452 18.88 10.45 -7.43
CA GLU A 452 18.99 9.07 -6.96
C GLU A 452 17.82 8.18 -7.40
N ALA A 453 16.66 8.77 -7.70
CA ALA A 453 15.46 8.04 -8.07
C ALA A 453 15.27 7.94 -9.58
N ASN A 454 16.03 8.69 -10.39
CA ASN A 454 16.03 8.61 -11.85
C ASN A 454 14.62 8.64 -12.48
N LEU A 455 13.70 9.41 -11.89
CA LEU A 455 12.34 9.61 -12.40
C LEU A 455 12.31 10.93 -13.16
N SER A 456 12.01 10.91 -14.46
CA SER A 456 11.84 12.14 -15.22
C SER A 456 10.56 12.88 -14.80
N VAL A 457 10.46 14.17 -15.13
CA VAL A 457 9.24 14.95 -14.87
C VAL A 457 8.08 14.41 -15.70
N GLU A 458 8.35 14.00 -16.94
CA GLU A 458 7.38 13.40 -17.84
C GLU A 458 6.85 12.07 -17.28
N ASP A 459 7.73 11.17 -16.84
CA ASP A 459 7.34 9.89 -16.23
C ASP A 459 6.58 10.11 -14.92
N ARG A 460 6.98 11.10 -14.11
CA ARG A 460 6.26 11.48 -12.89
C ARG A 460 4.82 11.87 -13.21
N ASP A 461 4.61 12.72 -14.21
CA ASP A 461 3.27 13.20 -14.58
C ASP A 461 2.38 12.07 -15.12
N GLU A 462 2.96 11.09 -15.81
CA GLU A 462 2.26 9.88 -16.26
C GLU A 462 1.88 8.97 -15.08
N GLU A 463 2.82 8.73 -14.17
CA GLU A 463 2.59 7.91 -12.97
C GLU A 463 1.60 8.59 -12.00
N ALA A 464 1.61 9.91 -11.89
CA ALA A 464 0.64 10.67 -11.11
C ALA A 464 -0.79 10.48 -11.64
N LYS A 465 -0.98 10.60 -12.97
CA LYS A 465 -2.28 10.33 -13.60
C LYS A 465 -2.73 8.89 -13.37
N LEU A 466 -1.81 7.93 -13.47
CA LEU A 466 -2.11 6.53 -13.20
C LEU A 466 -2.47 6.33 -11.72
N PHE A 467 -1.76 6.95 -10.78
CA PHE A 467 -2.05 6.88 -9.36
C PHE A 467 -3.47 7.38 -9.05
N VAL A 468 -3.85 8.55 -9.58
CA VAL A 468 -5.18 9.10 -9.32
C VAL A 468 -6.26 8.17 -9.86
N ARG A 469 -6.12 7.68 -11.11
CA ARG A 469 -7.05 6.71 -11.70
C ARG A 469 -7.15 5.42 -10.90
N THR A 470 -6.01 4.87 -10.47
CA THR A 470 -5.98 3.65 -9.66
C THR A 470 -6.65 3.87 -8.30
N LEU A 471 -6.36 4.99 -7.64
CA LEU A 471 -6.98 5.34 -6.35
C LEU A 471 -8.49 5.57 -6.49
N GLU A 472 -8.94 6.26 -7.53
CA GLU A 472 -10.37 6.40 -7.83
C GLU A 472 -11.05 5.04 -8.03
N ALA A 473 -10.40 4.13 -8.77
CA ALA A 473 -10.93 2.79 -9.00
C ALA A 473 -11.03 1.98 -7.70
N ILE A 474 -10.03 2.07 -6.82
CA ILE A 474 -10.04 1.46 -5.49
C ILE A 474 -11.23 2.02 -4.69
N LEU A 475 -11.32 3.35 -4.53
CA LEU A 475 -12.30 3.97 -3.64
C LEU A 475 -13.75 3.92 -4.16
N ARG A 476 -13.94 3.77 -5.48
CA ARG A 476 -15.27 3.53 -6.10
C ARG A 476 -15.69 2.06 -6.09
N ASN A 477 -14.78 1.14 -5.74
CA ASN A 477 -15.08 -0.29 -5.72
C ASN A 477 -16.20 -0.59 -4.69
N PRO A 478 -17.30 -1.27 -5.08
CA PRO A 478 -18.35 -1.66 -4.13
C PRO A 478 -17.88 -2.53 -2.96
N GLY A 479 -16.74 -3.22 -3.11
CA GLY A 479 -16.11 -4.05 -2.08
C GLY A 479 -15.41 -3.27 -0.96
N VAL A 480 -15.30 -1.93 -1.06
CA VAL A 480 -14.74 -1.06 -0.01
C VAL A 480 -15.76 -0.05 0.53
N PRO A 481 -16.93 -0.50 1.02
CA PRO A 481 -18.02 0.39 1.42
C PRO A 481 -17.65 1.31 2.60
N GLU A 482 -16.66 0.95 3.41
CA GLU A 482 -16.27 1.65 4.64
C GLU A 482 -15.72 3.07 4.39
N VAL A 483 -15.16 3.34 3.21
CA VAL A 483 -14.61 4.66 2.84
C VAL A 483 -15.59 5.49 2.01
N ARG A 484 -16.69 4.89 1.54
CA ARG A 484 -17.60 5.51 0.57
C ARG A 484 -18.28 6.76 1.13
N ASN A 485 -18.31 7.82 0.32
CA ASN A 485 -18.90 9.12 0.67
C ASN A 485 -18.28 9.79 1.93
N ARG A 486 -17.05 9.41 2.31
CA ARG A 486 -16.29 10.02 3.42
C ARG A 486 -15.20 10.98 2.96
N TYR A 487 -14.96 11.06 1.66
CA TYR A 487 -13.93 11.88 1.05
C TYR A 487 -14.46 12.63 -0.18
N ASP A 488 -13.72 13.63 -0.64
CA ASP A 488 -13.86 14.28 -1.94
C ASP A 488 -12.46 14.48 -2.53
N MET A 489 -12.21 13.96 -3.73
CA MET A 489 -10.92 14.08 -4.41
C MET A 489 -10.96 15.27 -5.37
N LYS A 490 -9.96 16.17 -5.28
CA LYS A 490 -9.85 17.33 -6.16
C LYS A 490 -8.53 17.29 -6.93
N GLU A 491 -8.63 17.05 -8.23
CA GLU A 491 -7.51 17.20 -9.17
C GLU A 491 -7.47 18.65 -9.68
N ASN A 492 -6.45 19.45 -9.32
CA ASN A 492 -6.07 20.65 -10.06
C ASN A 492 -4.74 21.24 -9.59
N SER A 493 -4.09 21.99 -10.49
CA SER A 493 -2.77 22.62 -10.34
C SER A 493 -2.77 23.98 -9.65
N SER A 494 -3.94 24.50 -9.26
CA SER A 494 -4.08 25.71 -8.45
C SER A 494 -5.44 25.72 -7.73
N LEU A 495 -5.45 26.37 -6.56
CA LEU A 495 -6.62 26.61 -5.70
C LEU A 495 -7.73 27.44 -6.37
N ASP A 496 -7.52 27.98 -7.57
CA ASP A 496 -8.53 28.71 -8.36
C ASP A 496 -9.76 27.86 -8.72
N SER A 497 -9.75 26.57 -8.41
CA SER A 497 -10.87 25.64 -8.59
C SER A 497 -11.63 25.29 -7.31
N LEU A 498 -11.32 25.97 -6.20
CA LEU A 498 -12.12 25.91 -4.97
C LEU A 498 -13.52 26.51 -5.12
N ASP A 499 -13.84 27.19 -6.23
CA ASP A 499 -15.21 27.58 -6.61
C ASP A 499 -16.20 26.39 -6.66
N GLY A 500 -15.69 25.15 -6.62
CA GLY A 500 -16.47 23.92 -6.51
C GLY A 500 -16.55 23.28 -5.11
N ILE A 501 -16.06 23.93 -4.05
CA ILE A 501 -16.32 23.58 -2.63
C ILE A 501 -17.43 24.49 -2.12
#